data_AF-A0A3D3RMD4-F1
#
_entry.id   AF-A0A3D3RMD4-F1
#
_cell.length_a   1.000
_cell.length_b   1.000
_cell.length_c   1.000
_cell.angle_alpha   90.00
_cell.angle_beta   90.00
_cell.angle_gamma   90.00
#
_symmetry.space_group_name_H-M   'P 1'
#
loop_
_entity.id
_entity.type
_entity.pdbx_description
1 polymer ?
#
loop_
_entity_poly.entity_id
_entity_poly.type
_entity_poly.pdbx_seq_one_letter_code
_entity_poly.pdbx_strand_id
1 'polypeptide(L)'
;KVKDKIKANHKKIKAITNAVTKDKDESQYGLHEYDEQIAELNQLLDDIAKQKQEALADFENSKKKIVIEEIKKRRNDALMILKNKQKEIEEQRSLGEQAIKEQNLIINKKYEVYLGKDYMSIPILDDLIQIMEAGDADTVSEAIAYYDGELE
;
A
#
# COMPACT_ATOMS: atom_id res chain seq x y z
N LYS A 1 98.78 -11.12 17.76
CA LYS A 1 98.83 -10.26 16.55
C LYS A 1 97.82 -10.67 15.46
N VAL A 2 97.83 -11.90 14.90
CA VAL A 2 96.86 -12.31 13.85
C VAL A 2 95.45 -12.56 14.42
N LYS A 3 95.32 -13.26 15.55
CA LYS A 3 94.03 -13.46 16.24
C LYS A 3 93.33 -12.15 16.59
N ASP A 4 94.08 -11.13 16.99
CA ASP A 4 93.54 -9.81 17.34
C ASP A 4 93.01 -9.07 16.10
N LYS A 5 93.70 -9.20 14.95
CA LYS A 5 93.22 -8.68 13.66
C LYS A 5 91.93 -9.37 13.21
N ILE A 6 91.81 -10.69 13.40
CA ILE A 6 90.59 -11.46 13.06
C ILE A 6 89.41 -11.04 13.95
N LYS A 7 89.63 -10.85 15.25
CA LYS A 7 88.58 -10.34 16.16
C LYS A 7 88.15 -8.92 15.80
N ALA A 8 89.09 -8.05 15.44
CA ALA A 8 88.79 -6.70 14.98
C ALA A 8 87.95 -6.71 13.68
N ASN A 9 88.27 -7.58 12.72
CA ASN A 9 87.48 -7.73 11.50
C ASN A 9 86.06 -8.24 11.77
N HIS A 10 85.88 -9.25 12.63
CA HIS A 10 84.53 -9.70 13.01
C HIS A 10 83.71 -8.59 13.66
N LYS A 11 84.35 -7.75 14.49
CA LYS A 11 83.68 -6.61 15.13
C LYS A 11 83.27 -5.55 14.10
N LYS A 12 84.12 -5.29 13.09
CA LYS A 12 83.80 -4.41 11.96
C LYS A 12 82.67 -4.96 11.09
N ILE A 13 82.73 -6.25 10.74
CA ILE A 13 81.67 -6.91 9.99
C ILE A 13 80.34 -6.74 10.73
N LYS A 14 80.30 -7.09 12.03
CA LYS A 14 79.09 -6.98 12.85
C LYS A 14 78.58 -5.54 12.99
N ALA A 15 79.48 -4.56 13.06
CA ALA A 15 79.11 -3.15 13.07
C ALA A 15 78.47 -2.73 11.74
N ILE A 16 79.01 -3.17 10.60
CA ILE A 16 78.44 -2.91 9.27
C ILE A 16 77.09 -3.61 9.11
N THR A 17 76.96 -4.87 9.53
CA THR A 17 75.68 -5.61 9.44
C THR A 17 74.59 -4.95 10.30
N ASN A 18 74.95 -4.48 11.49
CA ASN A 18 74.02 -3.77 12.36
C ASN A 18 73.67 -2.38 11.81
N ALA A 19 74.60 -1.71 11.12
CA ALA A 19 74.31 -0.44 10.48
C ALA A 19 73.29 -0.61 9.35
N VAL A 20 73.50 -1.60 8.47
CA VAL A 20 72.58 -1.90 7.35
C VAL A 20 71.20 -2.36 7.85
N THR A 21 71.13 -3.19 8.89
CA THR A 21 69.82 -3.71 9.38
C THR A 21 69.03 -2.70 10.21
N LYS A 22 69.70 -1.70 10.80
CA LYS A 22 69.02 -0.59 11.50
C LYS A 22 68.82 0.64 10.64
N ASP A 23 69.35 0.64 9.43
CA ASP A 23 69.15 1.74 8.50
C ASP A 23 67.67 1.80 8.12
N LYS A 24 67.05 2.93 8.44
CA LYS A 24 65.64 3.23 8.13
C LYS A 24 65.56 4.31 7.06
N ASP A 25 66.70 4.77 6.56
CA ASP A 25 66.76 5.79 5.54
C ASP A 25 66.56 5.14 4.16
N GLU A 26 65.31 5.11 3.73
CA GLU A 26 64.92 4.58 2.42
C GLU A 26 65.07 5.61 1.29
N SER A 27 65.54 6.84 1.60
CA SER A 27 65.69 7.93 0.64
C SER A 27 66.58 7.56 -0.55
N GLN A 28 67.57 6.67 -0.33
CA GLN A 28 68.45 6.19 -1.39
C GLN A 28 67.74 5.29 -2.43
N TYR A 29 66.59 4.71 -2.07
CA TYR A 29 65.79 3.84 -2.94
C TYR A 29 64.66 4.58 -3.66
N GLY A 30 64.47 5.89 -3.41
CA GLY A 30 63.42 6.67 -4.07
C GLY A 30 61.99 6.24 -3.73
N LEU A 31 61.79 5.59 -2.57
CA LEU A 31 60.48 5.02 -2.19
C LEU A 31 59.43 6.05 -1.78
N HIS A 32 59.85 7.31 -1.53
CA HIS A 32 58.97 8.41 -1.16
C HIS A 32 57.84 8.67 -2.18
N GLU A 33 58.11 8.52 -3.48
CA GLU A 33 57.08 8.70 -4.52
C GLU A 33 55.97 7.64 -4.41
N TYR A 34 56.31 6.41 -4.00
CA TYR A 34 55.31 5.36 -3.78
C TYR A 34 54.52 5.59 -2.49
N ASP A 35 55.16 6.11 -1.44
CA ASP A 35 54.45 6.50 -0.22
C ASP A 35 53.41 7.61 -0.50
N GLU A 36 53.78 8.60 -1.33
CA GLU A 36 52.89 9.67 -1.76
C GLU A 36 51.72 9.13 -2.61
N GLN A 37 52.00 8.24 -3.58
CA GLN A 37 50.96 7.58 -4.38
C GLN A 37 50.02 6.72 -3.53
N ILE A 38 50.55 6.01 -2.52
CA ILE A 38 49.74 5.21 -1.59
C ILE A 38 48.85 6.14 -0.75
N ALA A 39 49.37 7.27 -0.30
CA ALA A 39 48.59 8.27 0.45
C ALA A 39 47.46 8.86 -0.41
N GLU A 40 47.74 9.22 -1.66
CA GLU A 40 46.72 9.69 -2.61
C GLU A 40 45.64 8.64 -2.88
N LEU A 41 46.03 7.38 -3.11
CA LEU A 41 45.08 6.28 -3.33
C LEU A 41 44.19 6.03 -2.10
N ASN A 42 44.75 6.14 -0.89
CA ASN A 42 43.98 6.00 0.34
C ASN A 42 42.99 7.16 0.52
N GLN A 43 43.39 8.40 0.25
CA GLN A 43 42.48 9.54 0.25
C GLN A 43 41.34 9.35 -0.77
N LEU A 44 41.67 8.89 -1.97
CA LEU A 44 40.68 8.66 -3.02
C LEU A 44 39.70 7.54 -2.65
N LEU A 45 40.18 6.49 -1.96
CA LEU A 45 39.33 5.44 -1.38
C LEU A 45 38.36 5.99 -0.33
N ASP A 46 38.85 6.84 0.58
CA ASP A 46 38.03 7.46 1.62
C ASP A 46 36.97 8.39 1.01
N ASP A 47 37.34 9.18 0.00
CA ASP A 47 36.42 10.06 -0.72
C ASP A 47 35.33 9.26 -1.44
N ILE A 48 35.69 8.15 -2.11
CA ILE A 48 34.70 7.26 -2.74
C ILE A 48 33.78 6.64 -1.69
N ALA A 49 34.33 6.20 -0.55
CA ALA A 49 33.54 5.61 0.53
C ALA A 49 32.54 6.63 1.10
N LYS A 50 32.97 7.88 1.27
CA LYS A 50 32.14 8.99 1.72
C LYS A 50 31.04 9.32 0.71
N GLN A 51 31.38 9.48 -0.57
CA GLN A 51 30.39 9.73 -1.64
C GLN A 51 29.36 8.60 -1.72
N LYS A 52 29.79 7.34 -1.55
CA LYS A 52 28.87 6.20 -1.52
C LYS A 52 27.91 6.29 -0.33
N GLN A 53 28.39 6.65 0.86
CA GLN A 53 27.52 6.84 2.03
C GLN A 53 26.54 8.00 1.84
N GLU A 54 27.00 9.13 1.30
CA GLU A 54 26.15 10.29 1.00
C GLU A 54 25.06 9.92 -0.02
N ALA A 55 25.43 9.23 -1.12
CA ALA A 55 24.47 8.77 -2.12
C ALA A 55 23.43 7.79 -1.55
N LEU A 56 23.84 6.90 -0.65
CA LEU A 56 22.92 5.99 0.05
C LEU A 56 21.97 6.76 0.97
N ALA A 57 22.48 7.75 1.71
CA ALA A 57 21.67 8.60 2.57
C ALA A 57 20.65 9.41 1.75
N ASP A 58 21.06 9.98 0.62
CA ASP A 58 20.17 10.71 -0.30
C ASP A 58 19.10 9.80 -0.91
N PHE A 59 19.47 8.57 -1.24
CA PHE A 59 18.52 7.60 -1.77
C PHE A 59 17.43 7.26 -0.73
N GLU A 60 17.83 6.89 0.48
CA GLU A 60 16.89 6.54 1.56
C GLU A 60 16.04 7.73 2.01
N ASN A 61 16.63 8.93 2.10
CA ASN A 61 15.93 10.09 2.63
C ASN A 61 15.07 10.82 1.60
N SER A 62 15.51 10.89 0.35
CA SER A 62 14.87 11.70 -0.70
C SER A 62 14.19 10.83 -1.75
N LYS A 63 14.95 9.95 -2.43
CA LYS A 63 14.43 9.19 -3.58
C LYS A 63 13.32 8.23 -3.19
N LYS A 64 13.46 7.54 -2.05
CA LYS A 64 12.43 6.64 -1.52
C LYS A 64 11.12 7.38 -1.24
N LYS A 65 11.18 8.58 -0.65
CA LYS A 65 9.99 9.38 -0.37
C LYS A 65 9.29 9.81 -1.66
N ILE A 66 10.04 10.27 -2.65
CA ILE A 66 9.51 10.65 -3.97
C ILE A 66 8.77 9.48 -4.60
N VAL A 67 9.37 8.28 -4.62
CA VAL A 67 8.72 7.08 -5.19
C VAL A 67 7.43 6.72 -4.43
N ILE A 68 7.45 6.82 -3.10
CA ILE A 68 6.25 6.56 -2.29
C ILE A 68 5.15 7.59 -2.59
N GLU A 69 5.50 8.87 -2.70
CA GLU A 69 4.55 9.93 -3.04
C GLU A 69 3.97 9.75 -4.44
N GLU A 70 4.79 9.37 -5.41
CA GLU A 70 4.35 9.10 -6.78
C GLU A 70 3.37 7.92 -6.83
N ILE A 71 3.68 6.82 -6.13
CA ILE A 71 2.78 5.66 -6.01
C ILE A 71 1.47 6.06 -5.33
N LYS A 72 1.54 6.83 -4.23
CA LYS A 72 0.36 7.32 -3.51
C LYS A 72 -0.50 8.22 -4.40
N LYS A 73 0.11 9.16 -5.13
CA LYS A 73 -0.59 10.06 -6.04
C LYS A 73 -1.34 9.28 -7.13
N ARG A 74 -0.65 8.33 -7.79
CA ARG A 74 -1.26 7.49 -8.82
C ARG A 74 -2.45 6.67 -8.31
N ARG A 75 -2.38 6.16 -7.08
CA ARG A 75 -3.47 5.38 -6.47
C ARG A 75 -4.56 6.24 -5.86
N ASN A 76 -4.26 7.47 -5.45
CA ASN A 76 -5.23 8.40 -4.87
C ASN A 76 -6.31 8.79 -5.88
N ASP A 77 -5.97 8.98 -7.15
CA ASP A 77 -6.97 9.31 -8.18
C ASP A 77 -7.99 8.19 -8.35
N ALA A 78 -7.52 6.93 -8.42
CA ALA A 78 -8.39 5.76 -8.49
C ALA A 78 -9.24 5.61 -7.21
N LEU A 79 -8.66 5.83 -6.02
CA LEU A 79 -9.38 5.82 -4.75
C LEU A 79 -10.46 6.91 -4.70
N MET A 80 -10.18 8.10 -5.23
CA MET A 80 -11.13 9.20 -5.27
C MET A 80 -12.30 8.89 -6.20
N ILE A 81 -12.04 8.31 -7.37
CA ILE A 81 -13.08 7.82 -8.29
C ILE A 81 -13.96 6.77 -7.60
N LEU A 82 -13.34 5.77 -6.94
CA LEU A 82 -14.06 4.73 -6.20
C LEU A 82 -14.92 5.31 -5.07
N LYS A 83 -14.39 6.28 -4.30
CA LYS A 83 -15.15 6.97 -3.25
C LYS A 83 -16.33 7.77 -3.80
N ASN A 84 -16.15 8.46 -4.92
CA ASN A 84 -17.23 9.21 -5.55
C ASN A 84 -18.32 8.26 -6.05
N LYS A 85 -17.94 7.15 -6.70
CA LYS A 85 -18.88 6.13 -7.14
C LYS A 85 -19.62 5.47 -5.96
N GLN A 86 -18.93 5.25 -4.84
CA GLN A 86 -19.57 4.76 -3.61
C GLN A 86 -20.64 5.73 -3.11
N LYS A 87 -20.32 7.03 -3.04
CA LYS A 87 -21.29 8.06 -2.63
C LYS A 87 -22.49 8.13 -3.57
N GLU A 88 -22.25 8.09 -4.87
CA GLU A 88 -23.32 8.11 -5.88
C GLU A 88 -24.26 6.91 -5.71
N ILE A 89 -23.72 5.70 -5.54
CA ILE A 89 -24.53 4.49 -5.30
C ILE A 89 -25.31 4.59 -3.98
N GLU A 90 -24.70 5.18 -2.94
CA GLU A 90 -25.35 5.35 -1.64
C GLU A 90 -26.49 6.37 -1.70
N GLU A 91 -26.33 7.46 -2.45
CA GLU A 91 -27.40 8.42 -2.74
C GLU A 91 -28.53 7.76 -3.54
N GLN A 92 -28.21 7.01 -4.59
CA GLN A 92 -29.21 6.28 -5.38
C GLN A 92 -29.96 5.25 -4.53
N ARG A 93 -29.26 4.55 -3.63
CA ARG A 93 -29.90 3.62 -2.68
C ARG A 93 -30.85 4.35 -1.75
N SER A 94 -30.43 5.49 -1.19
CA SER A 94 -31.27 6.29 -0.30
C SER A 94 -32.54 6.79 -1.00
N LEU A 95 -32.41 7.28 -2.24
CA LEU A 95 -33.57 7.68 -3.06
C LEU A 95 -34.50 6.51 -3.35
N GLY A 96 -33.97 5.34 -3.70
CA GLY A 96 -34.76 4.13 -3.90
C GLY A 96 -35.50 3.67 -2.63
N GLU A 97 -34.83 3.70 -1.48
CA GLU A 97 -35.44 3.40 -0.18
C GLU A 97 -36.55 4.40 0.18
N GLN A 98 -36.37 5.68 -0.12
CA GLN A 98 -37.41 6.70 0.06
C GLN A 98 -38.61 6.45 -0.85
N ALA A 99 -38.37 6.17 -2.14
CA ALA A 99 -39.43 5.85 -3.09
C ALA A 99 -40.24 4.60 -2.67
N ILE A 100 -39.57 3.55 -2.18
CA ILE A 100 -40.24 2.36 -1.63
C ILE A 100 -41.13 2.72 -0.43
N LYS A 101 -40.62 3.55 0.50
CA LYS A 101 -41.40 4.00 1.66
C LYS A 101 -42.61 4.83 1.26
N GLU A 102 -42.45 5.75 0.31
CA GLU A 102 -43.54 6.55 -0.22
C GLU A 102 -44.59 5.68 -0.91
N GLN A 103 -44.17 4.73 -1.75
CA GLN A 103 -45.07 3.81 -2.43
C GLN A 103 -45.83 2.93 -1.43
N ASN A 104 -45.16 2.39 -0.41
CA ASN A 104 -45.81 1.64 0.66
C ASN A 104 -46.83 2.50 1.43
N LEU A 105 -46.51 3.76 1.70
CA LEU A 105 -47.44 4.69 2.35
C LEU A 105 -48.66 4.97 1.48
N ILE A 106 -48.49 5.13 0.17
CA ILE A 106 -49.59 5.33 -0.79
C ILE A 106 -50.46 4.07 -0.83
N ILE A 107 -49.84 2.88 -0.89
CA ILE A 107 -50.55 1.61 -0.91
C ILE A 107 -51.40 1.46 0.35
N ASN A 108 -50.82 1.65 1.53
CA ASN A 108 -51.57 1.59 2.78
C ASN A 108 -52.68 2.65 2.80
N LYS A 109 -52.38 3.92 2.54
CA LYS A 109 -53.41 4.98 2.59
C LYS A 109 -54.58 4.78 1.63
N LYS A 110 -54.33 4.27 0.42
CA LYS A 110 -55.38 4.14 -0.61
C LYS A 110 -56.10 2.80 -0.55
N TYR A 111 -55.38 1.71 -0.31
CA TYR A 111 -55.91 0.37 -0.49
C TYR A 111 -56.21 -0.35 0.84
N GLU A 112 -55.62 0.06 1.96
CA GLU A 112 -55.94 -0.50 3.29
C GLU A 112 -57.42 -0.29 3.66
N VAL A 113 -58.03 0.82 3.21
CA VAL A 113 -59.44 1.13 3.45
C VAL A 113 -60.38 0.15 2.74
N TYR A 114 -59.97 -0.42 1.60
CA TYR A 114 -60.81 -1.28 0.77
C TYR A 114 -60.53 -2.76 0.97
N LEU A 115 -59.28 -3.12 1.20
CA LEU A 115 -58.84 -4.52 1.30
C LEU A 115 -58.59 -4.96 2.74
N GLY A 116 -58.32 -4.05 3.67
CA GLY A 116 -57.85 -4.42 5.01
C GLY A 116 -56.41 -4.95 5.01
N LYS A 117 -55.79 -4.99 6.18
CA LYS A 117 -54.35 -5.33 6.33
C LYS A 117 -54.02 -6.77 5.93
N ASP A 118 -54.98 -7.66 6.10
CA ASP A 118 -54.78 -9.10 5.95
C ASP A 118 -54.85 -9.58 4.48
N TYR A 119 -55.48 -8.80 3.60
CA TYR A 119 -55.68 -9.14 2.17
C TYR A 119 -54.74 -8.36 1.23
N MET A 120 -53.78 -7.59 1.76
CA MET A 120 -52.80 -6.82 0.96
C MET A 120 -51.57 -7.65 0.51
N SER A 121 -51.58 -8.97 0.67
CA SER A 121 -50.48 -9.83 0.19
C SER A 121 -50.67 -10.20 -1.28
N ILE A 122 -49.57 -10.27 -2.04
CA ILE A 122 -49.59 -10.58 -3.49
C ILE A 122 -50.39 -11.86 -3.81
N PRO A 123 -50.22 -12.99 -3.09
CA PRO A 123 -50.96 -14.21 -3.40
C PRO A 123 -52.48 -14.07 -3.21
N ILE A 124 -52.90 -13.38 -2.15
CA ILE A 124 -54.34 -13.18 -1.87
C ILE A 124 -54.94 -12.23 -2.91
N LEU A 125 -54.20 -11.21 -3.36
CA LEU A 125 -54.65 -10.32 -4.43
C LEU A 125 -54.82 -11.07 -5.76
N ASP A 126 -53.91 -11.98 -6.09
CA ASP A 126 -54.01 -12.80 -7.31
C ASP A 126 -55.26 -13.71 -7.25
N ASP A 127 -55.55 -14.33 -6.10
CA ASP A 127 -56.75 -15.15 -5.91
C ASP A 127 -58.05 -14.30 -5.99
N LEU A 128 -58.06 -13.11 -5.39
CA LEU A 128 -59.19 -12.18 -5.47
C LEU A 128 -59.44 -11.68 -6.90
N ILE A 129 -58.37 -11.40 -7.66
CA ILE A 129 -58.47 -11.04 -9.09
C ILE A 129 -59.09 -12.21 -9.87
N GLN A 130 -58.68 -13.44 -9.59
CA GLN A 130 -59.21 -14.61 -10.26
C GLN A 130 -60.71 -14.83 -9.98
N ILE A 131 -61.17 -14.61 -8.74
CA ILE A 131 -62.59 -14.68 -8.37
C ILE A 131 -63.41 -13.62 -9.13
N MET A 132 -62.89 -12.39 -9.22
CA MET A 132 -63.55 -11.31 -9.96
C MET A 132 -63.56 -11.56 -11.48
N GLU A 133 -62.48 -12.11 -12.05
CA GLU A 133 -62.39 -12.45 -13.48
C GLU A 133 -63.28 -13.65 -13.85
N ALA A 134 -63.52 -14.56 -12.91
CA ALA A 134 -64.46 -15.68 -13.07
C ALA A 134 -65.93 -15.21 -13.08
N GLY A 135 -66.20 -13.98 -12.62
CA GLY A 135 -67.55 -13.39 -12.56
C GLY A 135 -68.34 -13.81 -11.32
N ASP A 136 -67.67 -14.37 -10.31
CA ASP A 136 -68.30 -14.82 -9.06
C ASP A 136 -68.49 -13.67 -8.04
N ALA A 137 -67.91 -12.48 -8.30
CA ALA A 137 -68.08 -11.27 -7.50
C ALA A 137 -67.98 -9.98 -8.34
N ASP A 138 -68.87 -9.01 -8.11
CA ASP A 138 -68.91 -7.72 -8.82
C ASP A 138 -68.11 -6.63 -8.09
N THR A 139 -67.90 -6.77 -6.78
CA THR A 139 -67.14 -5.82 -5.95
C THR A 139 -66.02 -6.48 -5.16
N VAL A 140 -64.98 -5.70 -4.81
CA VAL A 140 -63.82 -6.20 -4.05
C VAL A 140 -64.23 -6.74 -2.68
N SER A 141 -65.25 -6.16 -2.04
CA SER A 141 -65.78 -6.65 -0.76
C SER A 141 -66.52 -8.00 -0.90
N GLU A 142 -67.22 -8.22 -2.01
CA GLU A 142 -67.87 -9.51 -2.30
C GLU A 142 -66.83 -10.59 -2.64
N ALA A 143 -65.76 -10.23 -3.35
CA ALA A 143 -64.66 -11.14 -3.63
C ALA A 143 -63.95 -11.58 -2.34
N ILE A 144 -63.78 -10.67 -1.36
CA ILE A 144 -63.25 -11.00 -0.03
C ILE A 144 -64.20 -11.96 0.71
N ALA A 145 -65.50 -11.67 0.71
CA ALA A 145 -66.49 -12.54 1.35
C ALA A 145 -66.57 -13.94 0.71
N TYR A 146 -66.39 -14.04 -0.61
CA TYR A 146 -66.28 -15.31 -1.32
C TYR A 146 -64.99 -16.06 -0.95
N TYR A 147 -63.85 -15.36 -0.87
CA TYR A 147 -62.56 -15.94 -0.47
C TYR A 147 -62.60 -16.48 0.97
N ASP A 148 -63.26 -15.78 1.89
CA ASP A 148 -63.43 -16.22 3.28
C ASP A 148 -64.51 -17.31 3.46
N GLY A 149 -65.26 -17.64 2.41
CA GLY A 149 -66.31 -18.65 2.43
C GLY A 149 -67.60 -18.20 3.11
N GLU A 150 -67.86 -16.90 3.20
CA GLU A 150 -69.11 -16.35 3.77
C GLU A 150 -70.27 -16.30 2.75
N LEU A 151 -69.98 -16.49 1.46
CA LEU A 151 -70.95 -16.59 0.37
C LEU A 151 -70.87 -17.99 -0.28
N GLU A 152 -71.54 -18.98 0.32
CA GLU A 152 -72.00 -20.19 -0.38
C GLU A 152 -73.40 -20.01 -0.95
#